data_AF-A0A812XEC0-F1
#
_entry.id   AF-A0A812XEC0-F1
#
_cell.length_a   1.000
_cell.length_b   1.000
_cell.length_c   1.000
_cell.angle_alpha   90.00
_cell.angle_beta   90.00
_cell.angle_gamma   90.00
#
_symmetry.space_group_name_H-M   'P 1'
#
loop_
_entity.id
_entity.type
_entity.pdbx_description
1 polymer ?
#
loop_
_entity_poly.entity_id
_entity_poly.type
_entity_poly.pdbx_seq_one_letter_code
_entity_poly.pdbx_strand_id
1 'polypeptide(L)'
;MTVTISNYAIYQVESGAQCIQIFESWAHCLTPELWRRFAAPCVKQVAATLRQACPDVPIIYFANGGSSFLQDQVTELAEHIDVLGVDGHMRLEEAAKIVDGTGLILQGNVDPYILRYGSESEVREAVRKSIDAVGGPGRHILNLGHGVLQGTPEENVLYFVEESQTYRGASEEYSSAEKELLAA
;
A
#
# COMPACT_ATOMS: atom_id res chain seq x y z
N MET A 1 4.25 -11.10 -23.24
CA MET A 1 3.51 -11.00 -21.97
C MET A 1 3.06 -9.57 -21.69
N THR A 2 3.96 -8.57 -21.73
CA THR A 2 3.61 -7.14 -21.51
C THR A 2 2.44 -6.66 -22.38
N VAL A 3 2.48 -6.86 -23.70
CA VAL A 3 1.39 -6.48 -24.63
C VAL A 3 0.04 -7.09 -24.21
N THR A 4 0.03 -8.36 -23.84
CA THR A 4 -1.20 -9.06 -23.43
C THR A 4 -1.75 -8.48 -22.13
N ILE A 5 -0.89 -8.20 -21.15
CA ILE A 5 -1.29 -7.60 -19.86
C ILE A 5 -1.83 -6.18 -20.09
N SER A 6 -1.15 -5.37 -20.90
CA SER A 6 -1.61 -4.01 -21.24
C SER A 6 -3.01 -4.05 -21.86
N ASN A 7 -3.22 -4.87 -22.90
CA ASN A 7 -4.51 -4.98 -23.57
C ASN A 7 -5.62 -5.46 -22.62
N TYR A 8 -5.29 -6.39 -21.73
CA TYR A 8 -6.24 -6.89 -20.74
C TYR A 8 -6.64 -5.82 -19.72
N ALA A 9 -5.67 -5.06 -19.20
CA ALA A 9 -5.94 -3.97 -18.27
C ALA A 9 -6.72 -2.82 -18.92
N ILE A 10 -6.40 -2.46 -20.18
CA ILE A 10 -7.18 -1.47 -20.96
C ILE A 10 -8.64 -1.95 -21.10
N TYR A 11 -8.84 -3.21 -21.46
CA TYR A 11 -10.19 -3.77 -21.59
C TYR A 11 -10.97 -3.73 -20.26
N GLN A 12 -10.30 -3.95 -19.11
CA GLN A 12 -10.95 -3.79 -17.81
C GLN A 12 -11.37 -2.34 -17.56
N VAL A 13 -10.53 -1.37 -17.91
CA VAL A 13 -10.88 0.07 -17.80
C VAL A 13 -12.05 0.42 -18.70
N GLU A 14 -12.03 -0.01 -19.96
CA GLU A 14 -13.14 0.18 -20.90
C GLU A 14 -14.44 -0.49 -20.42
N SER A 15 -14.30 -1.55 -19.63
CA SER A 15 -15.41 -2.26 -18.98
C SER A 15 -15.85 -1.64 -17.63
N GLY A 16 -15.22 -0.55 -17.19
CA GLY A 16 -15.63 0.23 -16.03
C GLY A 16 -14.67 0.19 -14.83
N ALA A 17 -13.51 -0.47 -14.93
CA ALA A 17 -12.51 -0.41 -13.86
C ALA A 17 -11.97 1.03 -13.71
N GLN A 18 -11.98 1.55 -12.47
CA GLN A 18 -11.58 2.93 -12.18
C GLN A 18 -10.14 3.04 -11.68
N CYS A 19 -9.48 1.92 -11.40
CA CYS A 19 -8.10 1.82 -10.96
C CYS A 19 -7.54 0.45 -11.40
N ILE A 20 -6.24 0.39 -11.67
CA ILE A 20 -5.53 -0.84 -12.01
C ILE A 20 -4.39 -1.05 -11.01
N GLN A 21 -4.30 -2.26 -10.46
CA GLN A 21 -3.15 -2.68 -9.66
C GLN A 21 -2.36 -3.77 -10.39
N ILE A 22 -1.07 -3.51 -10.61
CA ILE A 22 -0.10 -4.46 -11.16
C ILE A 22 0.54 -5.21 -9.99
N PHE A 23 0.30 -6.52 -9.95
CA PHE A 23 0.83 -7.40 -8.91
C PHE A 23 2.08 -8.15 -9.39
N GLU A 24 3.23 -7.87 -8.78
CA GLU A 24 4.42 -8.72 -8.84
C GLU A 24 4.46 -9.60 -7.58
N SER A 25 3.71 -10.70 -7.62
CA SER A 25 3.48 -11.55 -6.44
C SER A 25 4.71 -12.33 -5.97
N TRP A 26 5.76 -12.41 -6.81
CA TRP A 26 6.95 -13.23 -6.60
C TRP A 26 8.23 -12.39 -6.51
N ALA A 27 8.12 -11.11 -6.15
CA ALA A 27 9.26 -10.21 -6.09
C ALA A 27 10.37 -10.71 -5.14
N HIS A 28 10.03 -11.42 -4.06
CA HIS A 28 10.98 -12.08 -3.16
C HIS A 28 11.89 -13.14 -3.83
N CYS A 29 11.53 -13.65 -5.00
CA CYS A 29 12.37 -14.58 -5.75
C CYS A 29 13.47 -13.87 -6.55
N LEU A 30 13.45 -12.54 -6.63
CA LEU A 30 14.37 -11.74 -7.43
C LEU A 30 15.35 -11.00 -6.53
N THR A 31 16.61 -10.94 -6.95
CA THR A 31 17.54 -9.95 -6.42
C THR A 31 17.19 -8.57 -7.00
N PRO A 32 17.63 -7.47 -6.38
CA PRO A 32 17.38 -6.12 -6.92
C PRO A 32 17.91 -5.96 -8.37
N GLU A 33 19.06 -6.57 -8.68
CA GLU A 33 19.62 -6.56 -10.03
C GLU A 33 18.74 -7.31 -11.04
N LEU A 34 18.25 -8.50 -10.67
CA LEU A 34 17.36 -9.28 -11.52
C LEU A 34 16.02 -8.57 -11.72
N TRP A 35 15.48 -7.94 -10.67
CA TRP A 35 14.26 -7.15 -10.76
C TRP A 35 14.43 -5.97 -11.74
N ARG A 36 15.49 -5.17 -11.60
CA ARG A 36 15.77 -4.05 -12.54
C ARG A 36 15.98 -4.52 -13.97
N ARG A 37 16.62 -5.67 -14.16
CA ARG A 37 16.92 -6.20 -15.51
C ARG A 37 15.71 -6.79 -16.21
N PHE A 38 14.85 -7.51 -15.47
CA PHE A 38 13.82 -8.35 -16.08
C PHE A 38 12.39 -7.89 -15.77
N ALA A 39 12.11 -7.41 -14.55
CA ALA A 39 10.76 -7.05 -14.13
C ALA A 39 10.46 -5.56 -14.39
N ALA A 40 11.33 -4.65 -13.94
CA ALA A 40 11.12 -3.21 -14.05
C ALA A 40 10.81 -2.73 -15.49
N PRO A 41 11.51 -3.19 -16.55
CA PRO A 41 11.22 -2.77 -17.92
C PRO A 41 9.82 -3.23 -18.38
N CYS A 42 9.38 -4.39 -17.92
CA CYS A 42 8.06 -4.90 -18.23
C CYS A 42 6.96 -4.08 -17.55
N VAL A 43 7.14 -3.76 -16.26
CA VAL A 43 6.20 -2.92 -15.51
C VAL A 43 6.11 -1.51 -16.12
N LYS A 44 7.25 -0.90 -16.43
CA LYS A 44 7.32 0.39 -17.15
C LYS A 44 6.54 0.36 -18.45
N GLN A 45 6.75 -0.67 -19.27
CA GLN A 45 6.06 -0.80 -20.55
C GLN A 45 4.54 -0.89 -20.37
N VAL A 46 4.07 -1.69 -19.39
CA VAL A 46 2.64 -1.82 -19.10
C VAL A 46 2.06 -0.49 -18.62
N ALA A 47 2.69 0.13 -17.61
CA ALA A 47 2.22 1.39 -17.05
C ALA A 47 2.21 2.54 -18.07
N ALA A 48 3.26 2.66 -18.90
CA ALA A 48 3.31 3.66 -19.97
C ALA A 48 2.22 3.43 -21.03
N THR A 49 1.95 2.17 -21.39
CA THR A 49 0.85 1.84 -22.33
C THR A 49 -0.50 2.22 -21.73
N LEU A 50 -0.73 1.92 -20.45
CA LEU A 50 -1.94 2.29 -19.74
C LEU A 50 -2.10 3.80 -19.64
N ARG A 51 -1.03 4.55 -19.35
CA ARG A 51 -1.07 6.03 -19.32
C ARG A 51 -1.44 6.65 -20.65
N GLN A 52 -1.01 6.05 -21.75
CA GLN A 52 -1.37 6.54 -23.09
C GLN A 52 -2.83 6.26 -23.44
N ALA A 53 -3.35 5.07 -23.08
CA ALA A 53 -4.70 4.67 -23.42
C ALA A 53 -5.77 5.20 -22.44
N CYS A 54 -5.41 5.31 -21.16
CA CYS A 54 -6.31 5.59 -20.04
C CYS A 54 -5.63 6.57 -19.05
N PRO A 55 -5.37 7.83 -19.45
CA PRO A 55 -4.51 8.75 -18.70
C PRO A 55 -5.00 9.04 -17.27
N ASP A 56 -6.31 9.03 -17.04
CA ASP A 56 -6.92 9.40 -15.76
C ASP A 56 -7.06 8.24 -14.77
N VAL A 57 -6.75 6.99 -15.18
CA VAL A 57 -6.91 5.81 -14.31
C VAL A 57 -5.72 5.67 -13.38
N PRO A 58 -5.89 5.64 -12.05
CA PRO A 58 -4.77 5.43 -11.15
C PRO A 58 -4.14 4.04 -11.30
N ILE A 59 -2.81 4.00 -11.26
CA ILE A 59 -2.01 2.78 -11.39
C ILE A 59 -1.29 2.54 -10.06
N ILE A 60 -1.58 1.39 -9.46
CA ILE A 60 -0.93 0.88 -8.26
C ILE A 60 0.09 -0.19 -8.69
N TYR A 61 1.30 -0.15 -8.16
CA TYR A 61 2.25 -1.26 -8.30
C TYR A 61 2.55 -1.87 -6.93
N PHE A 62 2.46 -3.19 -6.82
CA PHE A 62 2.77 -3.92 -5.59
C PHE A 62 3.69 -5.10 -5.89
N ALA A 63 4.83 -5.14 -5.20
CA ALA A 63 5.85 -6.18 -5.32
C ALA A 63 6.02 -6.94 -4.00
N ASN A 64 5.46 -8.15 -3.92
CA ASN A 64 5.42 -8.93 -2.69
C ASN A 64 6.79 -9.51 -2.33
N GLY A 65 7.33 -9.07 -1.19
CA GLY A 65 8.70 -9.30 -0.73
C GLY A 65 9.73 -8.41 -1.45
N GLY A 66 9.27 -7.39 -2.17
CA GLY A 66 10.11 -6.45 -2.89
C GLY A 66 10.59 -5.27 -2.04
N SER A 67 10.15 -5.17 -0.77
CA SER A 67 10.45 -4.02 0.08
C SER A 67 11.96 -3.78 0.30
N SER A 68 12.80 -4.82 0.21
CA SER A 68 14.26 -4.68 0.32
C SER A 68 14.90 -3.85 -0.80
N PHE A 69 14.19 -3.65 -1.91
CA PHE A 69 14.61 -2.82 -3.05
C PHE A 69 13.57 -1.77 -3.41
N LEU A 70 12.81 -1.26 -2.44
CA LEU A 70 11.81 -0.21 -2.65
C LEU A 70 12.40 1.04 -3.34
N GLN A 71 13.64 1.42 -3.01
CA GLN A 71 14.32 2.56 -3.66
C GLN A 71 14.55 2.34 -5.16
N ASP A 72 14.86 1.11 -5.58
CA ASP A 72 14.96 0.77 -7.00
C ASP A 72 13.58 0.85 -7.65
N GLN A 73 12.53 0.39 -6.96
CA GLN A 73 11.15 0.51 -7.45
C GLN A 73 10.73 1.96 -7.67
N VAL A 74 11.03 2.85 -6.72
CA VAL A 74 10.79 4.29 -6.85
C VAL A 74 11.57 4.89 -8.01
N THR A 75 12.88 4.65 -8.06
CA THR A 75 13.76 5.18 -9.11
C THR A 75 13.28 4.79 -10.50
N GLU A 76 12.85 3.54 -10.66
CA GLU A 76 12.40 3.04 -11.95
C GLU A 76 10.96 3.48 -12.25
N LEU A 77 10.04 3.49 -11.29
CA LEU A 77 8.60 3.52 -11.59
C LEU A 77 7.89 4.83 -11.24
N ALA A 78 8.48 5.74 -10.46
CA ALA A 78 7.79 6.91 -9.93
C ALA A 78 7.10 7.79 -10.99
N GLU A 79 7.65 7.86 -12.21
CA GLU A 79 7.07 8.64 -13.31
C GLU A 79 5.91 7.93 -14.04
N HIS A 80 5.61 6.67 -13.68
CA HIS A 80 4.68 5.82 -14.41
C HIS A 80 3.49 5.32 -13.58
N ILE A 81 3.59 5.36 -12.25
CA ILE A 81 2.58 4.87 -11.31
C ILE A 81 2.20 5.99 -10.33
N ASP A 82 1.07 5.87 -9.65
CA ASP A 82 0.65 6.85 -8.62
C ASP A 82 0.78 6.28 -7.21
N VAL A 83 0.67 4.97 -7.07
CA VAL A 83 0.66 4.31 -5.76
C VAL A 83 1.66 3.16 -5.74
N LEU A 84 2.45 3.10 -4.67
CA LEU A 84 3.37 2.02 -4.39
C LEU A 84 2.89 1.20 -3.19
N GLY A 85 2.56 -0.06 -3.44
CA GLY A 85 2.21 -1.01 -2.40
C GLY A 85 3.46 -1.52 -1.67
N VAL A 86 3.37 -1.60 -0.35
CA VAL A 86 4.45 -2.07 0.55
C VAL A 86 3.92 -3.26 1.33
N ASP A 87 4.73 -4.34 1.42
CA ASP A 87 4.40 -5.52 2.22
C ASP A 87 4.76 -5.34 3.70
N GLY A 88 4.36 -6.30 4.54
CA GLY A 88 4.60 -6.25 5.99
C GLY A 88 6.06 -6.46 6.42
N HIS A 89 7.01 -6.65 5.50
CA HIS A 89 8.42 -6.86 5.84
C HIS A 89 9.22 -5.56 6.00
N MET A 90 8.64 -4.41 5.66
CA MET A 90 9.27 -3.10 5.80
C MET A 90 8.49 -2.22 6.76
N ARG A 91 9.22 -1.41 7.52
CA ARG A 91 8.58 -0.41 8.38
C ARG A 91 8.02 0.72 7.52
N LEU A 92 6.75 1.04 7.69
CA LEU A 92 6.05 1.98 6.80
C LEU A 92 6.65 3.39 6.86
N GLU A 93 7.20 3.80 8.00
CA GLU A 93 7.91 5.07 8.17
C GLU A 93 9.22 5.15 7.36
N GLU A 94 9.86 4.02 7.06
CA GLU A 94 11.01 3.97 6.17
C GLU A 94 10.59 4.09 4.72
N ALA A 95 9.50 3.40 4.35
CA ALA A 95 8.92 3.52 3.02
C ALA A 95 8.48 4.97 2.75
N ALA A 96 7.87 5.63 3.75
CA ALA A 96 7.45 7.03 3.67
C ALA A 96 8.61 7.97 3.38
N LYS A 97 9.79 7.75 4.00
CA LYS A 97 11.00 8.53 3.72
C LYS A 97 11.53 8.32 2.31
N ILE A 98 11.44 7.09 1.79
CA ILE A 98 11.92 6.76 0.44
C ILE A 98 11.04 7.40 -0.64
N VAL A 99 9.73 7.49 -0.43
CA VAL A 99 8.81 8.09 -1.40
C VAL A 99 8.64 9.60 -1.22
N ASP A 100 9.20 10.21 -0.18
CA ASP A 100 9.06 11.63 0.08
C ASP A 100 9.56 12.47 -1.10
N GLY A 101 8.78 13.47 -1.49
CA GLY A 101 9.06 14.33 -2.66
C GLY A 101 8.89 13.67 -4.04
N THR A 102 8.56 12.37 -4.13
CA THR A 102 8.40 11.67 -5.42
C THR A 102 7.01 11.83 -6.05
N GLY A 103 6.01 12.22 -5.24
CA GLY A 103 4.61 12.27 -5.65
C GLY A 103 3.86 10.95 -5.53
N LEU A 104 4.53 9.85 -5.18
CA LEU A 104 3.90 8.55 -4.95
C LEU A 104 3.13 8.50 -3.64
N ILE A 105 1.98 7.84 -3.66
CA ILE A 105 1.20 7.48 -2.47
C ILE A 105 1.56 6.05 -2.04
N LEU A 106 1.67 5.79 -0.73
CA LEU A 106 1.86 4.43 -0.23
C LEU A 106 0.53 3.69 -0.07
N GLN A 107 0.55 2.38 -0.30
CA GLN A 107 -0.51 1.46 0.08
C GLN A 107 0.05 0.33 0.96
N GLY A 108 -0.65 -0.02 2.05
CA GLY A 108 -0.22 -1.07 2.97
C GLY A 108 -0.17 -0.58 4.43
N ASN A 109 0.52 -1.28 5.33
CA ASN A 109 1.17 -2.58 5.11
C ASN A 109 0.98 -3.54 6.30
N VAL A 110 -0.17 -3.46 6.97
CA VAL A 110 -0.46 -4.23 8.18
C VAL A 110 -0.34 -5.73 7.92
N ASP A 111 0.33 -6.45 8.83
CA ASP A 111 0.52 -7.89 8.72
C ASP A 111 -0.84 -8.63 8.85
N PRO A 112 -1.27 -9.44 7.86
CA PRO A 112 -2.53 -10.18 7.93
C PRO A 112 -2.58 -11.19 9.08
N TYR A 113 -1.44 -11.62 9.65
CA TYR A 113 -1.41 -12.48 10.83
C TYR A 113 -1.98 -11.79 12.07
N ILE A 114 -1.89 -10.46 12.17
CA ILE A 114 -2.50 -9.69 13.26
C ILE A 114 -4.02 -9.85 13.20
N LEU A 115 -4.62 -9.77 12.01
CA LEU A 115 -6.06 -10.00 11.86
C LEU A 115 -6.42 -11.46 12.14
N ARG A 116 -5.56 -12.42 11.77
CA ARG A 116 -5.87 -13.85 11.92
C ARG A 116 -5.86 -14.31 13.38
N TYR A 117 -4.93 -13.80 14.18
CA TYR A 117 -4.60 -14.33 15.51
C TYR A 117 -4.66 -13.30 16.64
N GLY A 118 -4.69 -12.01 16.32
CA GLY A 118 -4.75 -10.93 17.30
C GLY A 118 -6.14 -10.76 17.91
N SER A 119 -6.15 -10.16 19.10
CA SER A 119 -7.32 -9.58 19.75
C SER A 119 -7.78 -8.30 19.06
N GLU A 120 -8.99 -7.83 19.39
CA GLU A 120 -9.51 -6.54 18.93
C GLU A 120 -8.52 -5.39 19.18
N SER A 121 -7.95 -5.31 20.39
CA SER A 121 -6.99 -4.27 20.75
C SER A 121 -5.74 -4.31 19.90
N GLU A 122 -5.22 -5.50 19.59
CA GLU A 122 -4.01 -5.65 18.76
C GLU A 122 -4.28 -5.26 17.30
N VAL A 123 -5.45 -5.58 16.77
CA VAL A 123 -5.87 -5.16 15.42
C VAL A 123 -5.99 -3.64 15.34
N ARG A 124 -6.70 -3.01 16.28
CA ARG A 124 -6.88 -1.55 16.32
C ARG A 124 -5.54 -0.85 16.50
N GLU A 125 -4.67 -1.34 17.38
CA GLU A 125 -3.32 -0.81 17.58
C GLU A 125 -2.48 -0.89 16.29
N ALA A 126 -2.55 -2.00 15.55
CA ALA A 126 -1.81 -2.14 14.30
C ALA A 126 -2.26 -1.14 13.23
N VAL A 127 -3.57 -0.87 13.14
CA VAL A 127 -4.12 0.18 12.27
C VAL A 127 -3.58 1.56 12.65
N ARG A 128 -3.66 1.92 13.95
CA ARG A 128 -3.15 3.21 14.46
C ARG A 128 -1.67 3.39 14.17
N LYS A 129 -0.86 2.36 14.45
CA LYS A 129 0.58 2.36 14.15
C LYS A 129 0.86 2.61 12.67
N SER A 130 0.12 1.96 11.77
CA SER A 130 0.28 2.19 10.33
C SER A 130 -0.07 3.63 9.94
N ILE A 131 -1.17 4.17 10.47
CA ILE A 131 -1.59 5.55 10.23
C ILE A 131 -0.57 6.56 10.76
N ASP A 132 -0.07 6.36 11.96
CA ASP A 132 0.90 7.27 12.59
C ASP A 132 2.28 7.18 11.93
N ALA A 133 2.68 6.02 11.40
CA ALA A 133 3.96 5.82 10.72
C ALA A 133 4.14 6.71 9.48
N VAL A 134 3.05 7.15 8.84
CA VAL A 134 3.07 8.08 7.70
C VAL A 134 2.67 9.51 8.07
N GLY A 135 2.60 9.83 9.36
CA GLY A 135 2.28 11.16 9.86
C GLY A 135 0.78 11.47 9.96
N GLY A 136 -0.07 10.45 10.08
CA GLY A 136 -1.49 10.60 10.42
C GLY A 136 -2.48 10.21 9.31
N PRO A 137 -3.79 10.41 9.55
CA PRO A 137 -4.86 9.96 8.65
C PRO A 137 -4.80 10.65 7.28
N GLY A 138 -5.22 9.94 6.23
CA GLY A 138 -5.29 10.47 4.86
C GLY A 138 -3.94 10.58 4.12
N ARG A 139 -2.84 10.14 4.74
CA ARG A 139 -1.48 10.20 4.15
C ARG A 139 -1.10 8.98 3.31
N HIS A 140 -1.84 7.87 3.44
CA HIS A 140 -1.61 6.64 2.68
C HIS A 140 -2.92 5.86 2.52
N ILE A 141 -2.93 4.89 1.60
CA ILE A 141 -4.03 3.91 1.47
C ILE A 141 -3.74 2.78 2.45
N LEU A 142 -4.40 2.80 3.61
CA LEU A 142 -4.27 1.71 4.58
C LEU A 142 -4.72 0.40 3.94
N ASN A 143 -3.86 -0.61 3.98
CA ASN A 143 -4.16 -1.96 3.51
C ASN A 143 -3.31 -2.97 4.28
N LEU A 144 -3.60 -4.25 4.08
CA LEU A 144 -2.72 -5.32 4.51
C LEU A 144 -1.50 -5.41 3.59
N GLY A 145 -0.39 -5.93 4.12
CA GLY A 145 0.81 -6.22 3.33
C GLY A 145 0.69 -7.48 2.46
N HIS A 146 -0.39 -8.26 2.61
CA HIS A 146 -0.73 -9.43 1.81
C HIS A 146 -2.24 -9.72 1.94
N GLY A 147 -2.76 -10.65 1.14
CA GLY A 147 -4.17 -11.07 1.23
C GLY A 147 -4.55 -11.62 2.61
N VAL A 148 -5.81 -11.43 2.99
CA VAL A 148 -6.42 -11.96 4.22
C VAL A 148 -6.26 -13.48 4.28
N LEU A 149 -5.81 -13.99 5.43
CA LEU A 149 -5.61 -15.43 5.62
C LEU A 149 -6.94 -16.17 5.75
N GLN A 150 -6.98 -17.41 5.24
CA GLN A 150 -8.13 -18.27 5.42
C GLN A 150 -8.39 -18.52 6.92
N GLY A 151 -9.66 -18.38 7.31
CA GLY A 151 -10.09 -18.55 8.70
C GLY A 151 -9.87 -17.32 9.58
N THR A 152 -9.41 -16.18 9.05
CA THR A 152 -9.44 -14.91 9.77
C THR A 152 -10.87 -14.61 10.25
N PRO A 153 -11.08 -14.34 11.56
CA PRO A 153 -12.39 -13.95 12.08
C PRO A 153 -12.91 -12.69 11.37
N GLU A 154 -14.19 -12.70 10.99
CA GLU A 154 -14.81 -11.56 10.31
C GLU A 154 -14.82 -10.31 11.20
N GLU A 155 -14.95 -10.49 12.51
CA GLU A 155 -14.90 -9.42 13.51
C GLU A 155 -13.57 -8.67 13.47
N ASN A 156 -12.45 -9.40 13.29
CA ASN A 156 -11.14 -8.77 13.20
C ASN A 156 -10.97 -7.95 11.92
N VAL A 157 -11.60 -8.37 10.81
CA VAL A 157 -11.65 -7.55 9.59
C VAL A 157 -12.50 -6.30 9.83
N LEU A 158 -13.62 -6.42 10.54
CA LEU A 158 -14.48 -5.30 10.89
C LEU A 158 -13.72 -4.29 11.77
N TYR A 159 -13.03 -4.72 12.83
CA TYR A 159 -12.24 -3.85 13.68
C TYR A 159 -11.15 -3.10 12.90
N PHE A 160 -10.51 -3.77 11.94
CA PHE A 160 -9.53 -3.15 11.05
C PHE A 160 -10.16 -2.01 10.23
N VAL A 161 -11.32 -2.25 9.62
CA VAL A 161 -12.04 -1.27 8.79
C VAL A 161 -12.58 -0.12 9.65
N GLU A 162 -13.24 -0.41 10.76
CA GLU A 162 -13.78 0.60 11.66
C GLU A 162 -12.67 1.53 12.14
N GLU A 163 -11.58 0.97 12.67
CA GLU A 163 -10.48 1.79 13.19
C GLU A 163 -9.85 2.65 12.10
N SER A 164 -9.76 2.15 10.86
CA SER A 164 -9.24 2.92 9.72
C SER A 164 -10.08 4.16 9.39
N GLN A 165 -11.38 4.09 9.69
CA GLN A 165 -12.34 5.17 9.42
C GLN A 165 -12.50 6.12 10.61
N THR A 166 -12.27 5.65 11.84
CA THR A 166 -12.52 6.44 13.05
C THR A 166 -11.28 7.06 13.66
N TYR A 167 -10.10 6.46 13.51
CA TYR A 167 -8.87 7.01 14.07
C TYR A 167 -8.49 8.35 13.40
N ARG A 168 -8.05 9.31 14.20
CA ARG A 168 -7.71 10.67 13.74
C ARG A 168 -6.25 11.06 14.00
N GLY A 169 -5.43 10.11 14.45
CA GLY A 169 -4.02 10.31 14.77
C GLY A 169 -3.78 10.64 16.23
N ALA A 170 -2.57 10.35 16.69
CA ALA A 170 -2.20 10.46 18.11
C ALA A 170 -2.30 11.91 18.65
N SER A 171 -2.19 12.94 17.79
CA SER A 171 -2.23 14.35 18.21
C SER A 171 -3.59 14.80 18.75
N GLU A 172 -4.71 14.17 18.36
CA GLU A 172 -6.04 14.50 18.90
C GLU A 172 -6.30 13.85 20.27
N GLU A 173 -5.68 12.70 20.56
CA GLU A 173 -5.79 12.04 21.88
C GLU A 173 -5.16 12.89 22.98
N TYR A 174 -3.99 13.52 22.72
CA TYR A 174 -3.38 14.45 23.66
C TYR A 174 -4.23 15.71 23.90
N SER A 175 -4.84 16.28 22.85
CA SER A 175 -5.70 17.47 23.01
C SER A 175 -6.97 17.16 23.83
N SER A 176 -7.49 15.94 23.72
CA SER A 176 -8.68 15.52 24.48
C SER A 176 -8.33 15.21 25.94
N ALA A 177 -7.23 14.51 26.19
CA ALA A 177 -6.74 14.23 27.54
C ALA A 177 -6.30 15.52 28.29
N GLU A 178 -5.67 16.48 27.61
CA GLU A 178 -5.33 17.79 28.20
C GLU A 178 -6.57 18.61 28.55
N LYS A 179 -7.63 18.56 27.72
CA LYS A 179 -8.90 19.24 28.01
C LYS A 179 -9.62 18.62 29.21
N GLU A 180 -9.57 17.30 29.38
CA GLU A 180 -10.13 16.63 30.56
C GLU A 180 -9.33 16.93 31.83
N LEU A 181 -8.00 17.01 31.74
CA LEU A 181 -7.14 17.35 32.87
C LEU A 181 -7.29 18.82 33.33
N LEU A 182 -7.59 19.73 32.40
CA LEU A 182 -7.85 21.16 32.69
C LEU A 182 -9.30 21.42 33.14
N ALA A 183 -10.19 20.44 33.02
CA ALA A 183 -11.58 20.52 33.43
C ALA A 183 -11.87 19.88 34.81
N ALA A 184 -10.84 19.29 35.45
CA ALA A 184 -10.89 18.70 36.80
C ALA A 184 -10.26 19.64 37.85
#